data_AF-H9MDH9-F1
#
_entry.id   AF-H9MDH9-F1
#
_cell.length_a   1.000
_cell.length_b   1.000
_cell.length_c   1.000
_cell.angle_alpha   90.00
_cell.angle_beta   90.00
_cell.angle_gamma   90.00
#
_symmetry.space_group_name_H-M   'P 1'
#
loop_
_entity.id
_entity.type
_entity.pdbx_description
1 polymer ?
#
loop_
_entity_poly.entity_id
_entity_poly.type
_entity_poly.pdbx_seq_one_letter_code
_entity_poly.pdbx_strand_id
1 'polypeptide(L)' 'VMKEGATLIIRNAKIDMFKGTMRLAVDKWGRIEVTEPANFTVKEDNNLSAVEYELVNIVE' A
#
# COMPACT_ATOMS: atom_id res chain seq x y z
N VAL A 1 -7.41 9.75 10.19
CA VAL A 1 -7.65 8.29 10.24
C VAL A 1 -6.33 7.55 10.30
N MET A 2 -5.41 7.86 9.37
CA MET A 2 -4.00 7.49 9.50
C MET A 2 -3.37 8.26 10.66
N LYS A 3 -3.05 7.56 11.75
CA LYS A 3 -2.30 8.09 12.90
C LYS A 3 -1.15 7.14 13.16
N GLU A 4 -0.01 7.69 13.59
CA GLU A 4 1.16 6.88 13.96
C GLU A 4 0.79 5.86 15.04
N GLY A 5 1.32 4.64 14.91
CA GLY A 5 1.06 3.53 15.83
C GLY A 5 -0.30 2.85 15.71
N ALA A 6 -1.25 3.38 14.93
CA ALA A 6 -2.55 2.75 14.75
C ALA A 6 -2.47 1.57 13.77
N THR A 7 -3.18 0.47 14.06
CA THR A 7 -3.39 -0.63 13.11
C THR A 7 -4.68 -0.40 12.34
N LEU A 8 -4.62 -0.57 11.01
CA LEU A 8 -5.73 -0.27 10.11
C LEU A 8 -5.94 -1.42 9.12
N ILE A 9 -7.21 -1.70 8.81
CA ILE A 9 -7.60 -2.54 7.68
C ILE A 9 -8.04 -1.62 6.54
N ILE A 10 -7.42 -1.77 5.37
CA ILE A 10 -7.74 -1.01 4.17
C ILE A 10 -8.39 -1.96 3.16
N ARG A 11 -9.61 -1.64 2.73
CA ARG A 11 -10.40 -2.45 1.79
C ARG A 11 -10.64 -1.69 0.49
N ASN A 12 -10.66 -2.42 -0.62
CA ASN A 12 -10.78 -1.87 -1.98
C ASN A 12 -9.75 -0.76 -2.25
N ALA A 13 -8.55 -0.92 -1.73
CA ALA A 13 -7.42 -0.11 -2.15
C ALA A 13 -6.95 -0.54 -3.52
N LYS A 14 -6.24 0.35 -4.19
CA LYS A 14 -5.54 0.08 -5.44
C LYS A 14 -4.07 0.37 -5.29
N ILE A 15 -3.27 -0.25 -6.15
CA ILE A 15 -1.91 0.18 -6.38
C ILE A 15 -1.92 1.27 -7.44
N ASP A 16 -1.30 2.38 -7.13
CA ASP A 16 -1.09 3.50 -8.04
C ASP A 16 0.40 3.58 -8.40
N MET A 17 0.69 3.58 -9.71
CA MET A 17 2.06 3.73 -10.20
C MET A 17 2.37 5.21 -10.35
N PHE A 18 3.37 5.68 -9.63
CA PHE A 18 3.78 7.07 -9.66
C PHE A 18 5.29 7.20 -9.83
N LYS A 19 5.71 7.78 -10.96
CA LYS A 19 7.12 8.03 -11.30
C LYS A 19 8.00 6.78 -11.13
N GLY A 20 7.58 5.63 -11.66
CA GLY A 20 8.32 4.37 -11.59
C GLY A 20 8.23 3.63 -10.24
N THR A 21 7.56 4.18 -9.23
CA THR A 21 7.38 3.53 -7.92
C THR A 21 5.91 3.24 -7.65
N MET A 22 5.63 2.24 -6.81
CA MET A 22 4.26 1.85 -6.48
C MET A 22 3.78 2.43 -5.14
N ARG A 23 2.50 2.77 -5.04
CA ARG A 23 1.88 3.32 -3.81
C ARG A 23 0.53 2.68 -3.56
N LEU A 24 0.21 2.40 -2.30
CA LEU A 24 -1.14 2.00 -1.91
C LEU A 24 -2.03 3.25 -1.80
N ALA A 25 -3.14 3.28 -2.52
CA ALA A 25 -4.09 4.38 -2.52
C ALA A 25 -5.51 3.89 -2.28
N VAL A 26 -6.33 4.74 -1.69
CA VAL A 26 -7.75 4.49 -1.43
C VAL A 26 -8.55 5.58 -2.13
N ASP A 27 -9.48 5.19 -3.00
CA ASP A 27 -10.37 6.14 -3.69
C ASP A 27 -11.77 6.18 -3.03
N LYS A 28 -12.73 6.83 -3.69
CA LYS A 28 -14.09 7.01 -3.18
C LYS A 28 -14.87 5.71 -2.92
N TRP A 29 -14.42 4.58 -3.46
CA TRP A 29 -15.05 3.27 -3.26
C TRP A 29 -14.33 2.42 -2.22
N GLY A 30 -13.18 2.89 -1.73
CA GLY A 30 -12.39 2.22 -0.72
C GLY A 30 -12.84 2.54 0.71
N ARG A 31 -12.43 1.70 1.66
CA ARG A 31 -12.72 1.88 3.08
C ARG A 31 -11.47 1.73 3.93
N ILE A 32 -11.34 2.58 4.95
CA ILE A 32 -10.28 2.51 5.97
C ILE A 32 -10.96 2.28 7.32
N GLU A 33 -10.60 1.19 8.00
CA GLU A 33 -11.14 0.80 9.30
C GLU A 33 -10.00 0.74 10.32
N VAL A 34 -10.18 1.36 11.48
CA VAL A 34 -9.27 1.18 12.62
C VAL A 34 -9.56 -0.17 13.26
N THR A 35 -8.52 -0.91 13.63
CA THR A 35 -8.66 -2.22 14.27
C THR A 35 -7.75 -2.32 15.49
N GLU A 36 -7.85 -3.45 16.18
CA GLU A 36 -6.98 -3.79 17.29
C GLU A 36 -5.52 -3.92 16.84
N PRO A 37 -4.55 -3.79 17.76
CA PRO A 37 -3.13 -3.92 17.42
C PRO A 37 -2.83 -5.22 16.68
N ALA A 38 -2.08 -5.12 15.59
CA ALA A 38 -1.62 -6.28 14.84
C ALA A 38 -0.77 -7.20 15.73
N ASN A 39 -1.00 -8.51 15.64
CA ASN A 39 -0.17 -9.53 16.33
C ASN A 39 1.07 -9.93 15.50
N PHE A 40 1.59 -9.00 14.69
CA PHE A 40 2.76 -9.21 13.86
C PHE A 40 3.64 -7.97 13.85
N THR A 41 4.94 -8.18 13.67
CA THR A 41 5.90 -7.09 13.48
C THR A 41 5.95 -6.71 12.00
N VAL A 42 5.91 -5.41 11.72
CA VAL A 42 6.08 -4.89 10.36
C VAL A 42 7.52 -5.08 9.92
N LYS A 43 7.72 -5.57 8.70
CA LYS A 43 9.04 -5.72 8.08
C LYS A 43 9.46 -4.39 7.42
N GLU A 44 9.99 -3.47 8.22
CA GLU A 44 10.30 -2.09 7.80
C GLU A 44 11.40 -1.99 6.73
N ASP A 45 12.29 -2.98 6.63
CA ASP A 45 13.33 -3.06 5.60
C ASP A 45 12.80 -3.41 4.21
N ASN A 46 11.56 -3.92 4.10
CA ASN A 46 10.94 -4.30 2.84
C ASN A 46 9.97 -3.24 2.32
N ASN A 47 10.49 -2.07 1.95
CA ASN A 47 9.69 -0.96 1.45
C ASN A 47 9.50 -1.00 -0.08
N LEU A 48 8.37 -1.56 -0.53
CA LEU A 48 8.04 -1.63 -1.97
C LEU A 48 7.82 -0.27 -2.63
N SER A 49 7.50 0.78 -1.87
CA SER A 49 7.37 2.13 -2.42
C SER A 49 8.71 2.80 -2.72
N ALA A 50 9.82 2.24 -2.24
CA ALA A 50 11.17 2.66 -2.60
C ALA A 50 11.75 1.88 -3.79
N VAL A 51 11.06 0.84 -4.27
CA VAL A 51 11.48 0.02 -5.40
C VAL A 51 11.02 0.68 -6.71
N GLU A 52 11.94 0.82 -7.64
CA GLU A 52 11.65 1.26 -9.01
C GLU A 52 11.28 0.07 -9.90
N TYR A 53 10.23 0.24 -10.68
CA TYR A 53 9.69 -0.74 -11.60
C TYR A 53 9.65 -0.14 -13.01
N GLU A 54 10.00 -0.96 -14.01
CA GLU A 54 9.79 -0.63 -15.41
C GLU A 54 8.50 -1.28 -15.93
N LEU A 55 7.83 -0.61 -16.85
CA LEU A 55 6.71 -1.19 -17.57
C LEU A 55 7.25 -2.16 -18.63
N VAL A 56 7.06 -3.46 -18.40
CA VAL A 56 7.40 -4.49 -19.37
C VAL A 56 6.20 -4.79 -20.25
N ASN A 57 6.31 -4.50 -21.54
CA ASN A 57 5.31 -4.90 -22.53
C ASN A 57 5.64 -6.30 -23.02
N ILE A 58 4.71 -7.24 -22.84
CA ILE A 58 4.83 -8.58 -23.42
C ILE A 58 4.39 -8.46 -24.87
N VAL A 59 5.34 -8.53 -25.81
CA VAL A 59 5.05 -8.64 -27.23
C VAL A 59 4.85 -10.13 -27.51
N GLU A 60 3.66 -10.53 -27.94
CA GLU A 60 3.39 -11.90 -28.44
C GLU A 60 4.18 -12.21 -29.72
#